data_AF-A0A7S3LBU2-F1
#
_entry.id   AF-A0A7S3LBU2-F1
#
_cell.length_a   1.000
_cell.length_b   1.000
_cell.length_c   1.000
_cell.angle_alpha   90.00
_cell.angle_beta   90.00
_cell.angle_gamma   90.00
#
_symmetry.space_group_name_H-M   'P 1'
#
loop_
_entity.id
_entity.type
_entity.pdbx_description
1 polymer ?
#
loop_
_entity_poly.entity_id
_entity_poly.type
_entity_poly.pdbx_seq_one_letter_code
_entity_poly.pdbx_strand_id
1 'polypeptide(L)'
;PVLPMLALARPTLVASFPVPREYQRIHEDLYGFLVAARDKADVETTHRSYTMCQGVFQVFRRRLTVEDAIRFSNVLPAGIRALFVAEWEDVHKQPQRSFEDSRDELTNE
;
A
#
# COMPACT_ATOMS: atom_id res chain seq x y z
N PRO A 1 15.02 -41.54 -40.30
CA PRO A 1 13.86 -41.68 -39.39
C PRO A 1 14.26 -41.40 -37.93
N VAL A 2 14.01 -40.15 -37.54
CA VAL A 2 13.64 -39.63 -36.21
C VAL A 2 14.51 -40.02 -34.99
N LEU A 3 15.39 -39.08 -34.59
CA LEU A 3 15.97 -38.97 -33.24
C LEU A 3 14.87 -39.01 -32.16
N PRO A 4 15.10 -39.68 -31.01
CA PRO A 4 14.17 -39.59 -29.90
C PRO A 4 14.21 -38.18 -29.28
N MET A 5 13.03 -37.73 -28.87
CA MET A 5 12.76 -36.51 -28.11
C MET A 5 13.89 -36.17 -27.14
N LEU A 6 14.58 -35.05 -27.41
CA LEU A 6 15.23 -34.28 -26.36
C LEU A 6 14.12 -33.82 -25.41
N ALA A 7 13.88 -34.62 -24.36
CA ALA A 7 13.09 -34.19 -23.22
C ALA A 7 13.77 -32.93 -22.69
N LEU A 8 13.16 -31.79 -23.00
CA LEU A 8 13.52 -30.51 -22.42
C LEU A 8 13.32 -30.68 -20.91
N ALA A 9 14.39 -31.04 -20.22
CA ALA A 9 14.43 -31.05 -18.77
C ALA A 9 14.09 -29.62 -18.34
N ARG A 10 12.83 -29.38 -17.99
CA ARG A 10 12.42 -28.18 -17.27
C ARG A 10 13.31 -28.16 -16.03
N PRO A 11 14.21 -27.20 -15.84
CA PRO A 11 14.89 -27.11 -14.57
C PRO A 11 13.83 -26.68 -13.55
N THR A 12 13.26 -27.66 -12.84
CA THR A 12 12.62 -27.47 -11.54
C THR A 12 13.70 -27.15 -10.52
N LEU A 13 14.34 -26.00 -10.72
CA LEU A 13 15.09 -25.31 -9.68
C LEU A 13 14.42 -23.95 -9.49
N VAL A 14 13.14 -23.98 -9.11
CA VAL A 14 12.63 -22.88 -8.31
C VAL A 14 13.42 -22.97 -7.02
N ALA A 15 14.51 -22.19 -6.93
CA ALA A 15 15.18 -21.97 -5.67
C ALA A 15 14.07 -21.62 -4.68
N SER A 16 13.91 -22.45 -3.64
CA SER A 16 13.09 -22.12 -2.48
C SER A 16 13.72 -20.90 -1.83
N PHE A 17 13.43 -19.71 -2.37
CA PHE A 17 13.79 -18.46 -1.75
C PHE A 17 12.78 -18.25 -0.63
N PRO A 18 13.16 -18.37 0.65
CA PRO A 18 12.22 -18.12 1.74
C PRO A 18 11.84 -16.65 1.69
N VAL A 19 10.69 -16.35 1.10
CA VAL A 19 10.13 -15.00 1.07
C VAL A 19 9.75 -14.63 2.52
N PRO A 20 10.12 -13.45 3.04
CA PRO A 20 9.71 -13.04 4.37
C PRO A 20 8.19 -13.10 4.56
N ARG A 21 7.74 -13.47 5.77
CA ARG A 21 6.32 -13.68 6.07
C ARG A 21 5.45 -12.48 5.71
N GLU A 22 5.95 -11.25 5.89
CA GLU A 22 5.24 -10.02 5.54
C GLU A 22 4.85 -9.96 4.05
N TYR A 23 5.69 -10.51 3.17
CA TYR A 23 5.42 -10.55 1.73
C TYR A 23 4.50 -11.72 1.36
N GLN A 24 4.60 -12.84 2.09
CA GLN A 24 3.72 -13.99 1.90
C GLN A 24 2.25 -13.65 2.19
N ARG A 25 2.00 -12.75 3.15
CA ARG A 25 0.66 -12.41 3.65
C ARG A 25 0.11 -11.08 3.14
N ILE A 26 0.76 -10.43 2.17
CA ILE A 26 0.35 -9.11 1.65
C ILE A 26 -1.15 -9.03 1.36
N HIS A 27 -1.68 -10.04 0.66
CA HIS A 27 -3.08 -10.04 0.26
C HIS A 27 -4.02 -10.13 1.46
N GLU A 28 -3.72 -11.00 2.43
CA GLU A 28 -4.52 -11.15 3.65
C GLU A 28 -4.52 -9.87 4.48
N ASP A 29 -3.33 -9.30 4.72
CA ASP A 29 -3.16 -8.12 5.56
C ASP A 29 -3.81 -6.88 4.91
N LEU A 30 -3.64 -6.70 3.60
CA LEU A 30 -4.28 -5.60 2.86
C LEU A 30 -5.81 -5.77 2.84
N TYR A 31 -6.31 -6.95 2.55
CA TYR A 31 -7.76 -7.19 2.52
C TYR A 31 -8.38 -6.99 3.90
N GLY A 32 -7.75 -7.51 4.96
CA GLY A 32 -8.19 -7.32 6.34
C GLY A 32 -8.24 -5.83 6.74
N PHE A 33 -7.23 -5.05 6.35
CA PHE A 33 -7.23 -3.61 6.53
C PHE A 33 -8.40 -2.92 5.81
N LEU A 34 -8.65 -3.25 4.54
CA LEU A 34 -9.72 -2.62 3.77
C LEU A 34 -11.12 -3.00 4.27
N VAL A 35 -11.30 -4.21 4.81
CA VAL A 35 -12.54 -4.63 5.49
C VAL A 35 -12.73 -3.83 6.78
N ALA A 36 -11.70 -3.73 7.62
CA ALA A 36 -11.78 -2.94 8.85
C ALA A 36 -12.06 -1.45 8.56
N ALA A 37 -11.44 -0.88 7.54
CA ALA A 37 -11.69 0.49 7.11
C ALA A 37 -13.11 0.68 6.57
N ARG A 38 -13.61 -0.29 5.79
CA ARG A 38 -14.99 -0.30 5.29
C ARG A 38 -15.99 -0.24 6.46
N ASP A 39 -15.84 -1.15 7.41
CA ASP A 39 -16.76 -1.29 8.54
C ASP A 39 -16.69 -0.07 9.47
N LYS A 40 -15.50 0.54 9.62
CA LYS A 40 -15.31 1.75 10.44
C LYS A 40 -15.91 3.00 9.80
N ALA A 41 -15.86 3.10 8.48
CA ALA A 41 -16.37 4.25 7.72
C ALA A 41 -17.81 4.08 7.25
N ASP A 42 -18.44 2.92 7.53
CA ASP A 42 -19.78 2.55 7.09
C ASP A 42 -19.97 2.71 5.57
N VAL A 43 -18.98 2.26 4.79
CA VAL A 43 -19.07 2.24 3.33
C VAL A 43 -19.44 0.87 2.80
N GLU A 44 -20.12 0.83 1.66
CA GLU A 44 -20.78 -0.38 1.15
C GLU A 44 -19.80 -1.49 0.71
N THR A 45 -18.63 -1.13 0.18
CA THR A 45 -17.71 -2.10 -0.45
C THR A 45 -16.25 -1.85 -0.13
N THR A 46 -15.45 -2.92 -0.19
CA THR A 46 -13.99 -2.87 -0.03
C THR A 46 -13.32 -2.03 -1.12
N HIS A 47 -13.92 -1.93 -2.32
CA HIS A 47 -13.45 -1.02 -3.36
C HIS A 47 -13.63 0.45 -2.94
N ARG A 48 -14.78 0.81 -2.37
CA ARG A 48 -15.00 2.18 -1.85
C ARG A 48 -14.03 2.49 -0.70
N SER A 49 -13.79 1.52 0.20
CA SER A 49 -12.81 1.73 1.28
C SER A 49 -11.38 1.87 0.77
N TYR A 50 -11.00 1.18 -0.31
CA TYR A 50 -9.72 1.39 -0.98
C TYR A 50 -9.57 2.84 -1.46
N THR A 51 -10.54 3.34 -2.24
CA THR A 51 -10.49 4.72 -2.75
C THR A 51 -10.49 5.75 -1.61
N MET A 52 -11.27 5.51 -0.55
CA MET A 52 -11.28 6.34 0.65
C MET A 52 -9.89 6.38 1.31
N CYS A 53 -9.28 5.22 1.57
CA CYS A 53 -7.95 5.13 2.17
C CYS A 53 -6.87 5.79 1.30
N GLN A 54 -6.97 5.64 -0.02
CA GLN A 54 -6.08 6.33 -0.97
C GLN A 54 -6.18 7.85 -0.79
N GLY A 55 -7.40 8.41 -0.75
CA GLY A 55 -7.62 9.84 -0.51
C GLY A 55 -7.08 10.31 0.84
N VAL A 56 -7.32 9.54 1.92
CA VAL A 56 -6.77 9.82 3.25
C VAL A 56 -5.25 9.88 3.22
N PHE A 57 -4.58 8.91 2.59
CA PHE A 57 -3.13 8.91 2.48
C PHE A 57 -2.61 10.06 1.62
N GLN A 58 -3.31 10.45 0.55
CA GLN A 58 -2.93 11.61 -0.25
C GLN A 58 -2.96 12.89 0.58
N VAL A 59 -4.04 13.14 1.34
CA VAL A 59 -4.17 14.32 2.22
C VAL A 59 -3.15 14.30 3.36
N PHE A 60 -2.90 13.13 3.95
CA PHE A 60 -1.94 12.94 5.03
C PHE A 60 -0.50 13.22 4.56
N ARG A 61 -0.12 12.71 3.38
CA ARG A 61 1.22 12.92 2.79
C ARG A 61 1.57 14.39 2.57
N ARG A 62 0.60 15.25 2.27
CA ARG A 62 0.81 16.71 2.09
C ARG A 62 1.22 17.43 3.38
N ARG A 63 1.12 16.77 4.53
CA ARG A 63 1.41 17.34 5.86
C ARG A 63 2.66 16.78 6.51
N LEU A 64 3.26 15.78 5.87
CA LEU A 64 4.47 15.16 6.38
C LEU A 64 5.71 15.72 5.69
N THR A 65 6.81 15.78 6.44
CA THR A 65 8.12 15.80 5.82
C THR A 65 8.38 14.44 5.14
N VAL A 66 9.28 14.40 4.17
CA VAL A 66 9.69 13.12 3.53
C VAL A 66 10.23 12.14 4.56
N GLU A 67 10.98 12.65 5.55
CA GLU A 67 11.55 11.85 6.62
C GLU A 67 10.45 11.18 7.47
N ASP A 68 9.42 11.93 7.87
CA ASP A 68 8.30 11.40 8.65
C ASP A 68 7.44 10.45 7.84
N ALA A 69 7.28 10.70 6.54
CA ALA A 69 6.60 9.77 5.65
C ALA A 69 7.34 8.43 5.53
N ILE A 70 8.67 8.44 5.46
CA ILE A 70 9.49 7.22 5.49
C ILE A 70 9.32 6.50 6.84
N ARG A 71 9.43 7.22 7.96
CA ARG A 71 9.20 6.64 9.30
C ARG A 71 7.83 5.99 9.41
N PHE A 72 6.79 6.67 8.95
CA PHE A 72 5.42 6.16 8.92
C PHE A 72 5.29 4.93 8.02
N SER A 73 5.87 4.98 6.82
CA SER A 73 5.82 3.85 5.88
C SER A 73 6.44 2.57 6.46
N ASN A 74 7.49 2.70 7.28
CA ASN A 74 8.21 1.57 7.86
C ASN A 74 7.39 0.81 8.91
N VAL A 75 6.39 1.46 9.54
CA VAL A 75 5.50 0.78 10.50
C VAL A 75 4.28 0.13 9.83
N LEU A 76 4.05 0.39 8.55
CA LEU A 76 2.94 -0.20 7.80
C LEU A 76 3.30 -1.61 7.27
N PRO A 77 2.34 -2.56 7.26
CA PRO A 77 2.44 -3.80 6.49
C PRO A 77 2.70 -3.52 5.00
N ALA A 78 3.40 -4.43 4.32
CA ALA A 78 3.91 -4.21 2.97
C ALA A 78 2.85 -3.74 1.94
N GLY A 79 1.65 -4.33 1.96
CA GLY A 79 0.55 -3.92 1.07
C GLY A 79 0.02 -2.51 1.35
N ILE A 80 -0.12 -2.14 2.64
CA ILE A 80 -0.61 -0.82 3.05
C ILE A 80 0.47 0.24 2.80
N ARG A 81 1.74 -0.12 3.01
CA ARG A 81 2.90 0.71 2.65
C ARG A 81 2.89 1.06 1.17
N ALA A 82 2.65 0.07 0.30
CA ALA A 82 2.55 0.28 -1.14
C ALA A 82 1.40 1.25 -1.49
N LEU A 83 0.22 1.08 -0.87
CA LEU A 83 -0.91 2.00 -1.03
C LEU A 83 -0.57 3.43 -0.54
N PHE A 84 0.18 3.55 0.56
CA PHE A 84 0.60 4.84 1.11
C PHE A 84 1.58 5.59 0.21
N VAL A 85 2.38 4.94 -0.64
CA VAL A 85 3.32 5.65 -1.54
C VAL A 85 2.86 5.71 -2.99
N ALA A 86 1.83 4.95 -3.35
CA ALA A 86 1.28 4.91 -4.70
C ALA A 86 0.95 6.32 -5.21
N GLU A 87 1.30 6.59 -6.47
CA GLU A 87 1.01 7.84 -7.19
C GLU A 87 1.56 9.11 -6.52
N TRP A 88 2.62 9.00 -5.72
CA TRP A 88 3.24 10.17 -5.10
C TRP A 88 4.22 10.88 -6.04
N GLU A 89 3.70 11.74 -6.92
CA GLU A 89 4.52 12.41 -7.96
C GLU A 89 5.18 13.73 -7.51
N ASP A 90 4.61 14.39 -6.49
CA ASP A 90 4.89 15.81 -6.19
C ASP A 90 5.52 16.05 -4.82
N VAL A 91 6.35 15.12 -4.34
CA VAL A 91 7.02 15.20 -3.03
C VAL A 91 7.69 16.56 -2.75
N HIS A 92 8.19 17.24 -3.79
CA HIS A 92 8.89 18.53 -3.67
C HIS A 92 8.17 19.71 -4.32
N LYS A 93 7.02 19.49 -4.99
CA LYS A 93 6.36 20.56 -5.76
C LYS A 93 5.27 21.30 -4.99
N GLN A 94 4.75 20.69 -3.92
CA GLN A 94 3.67 21.26 -3.14
C GLN A 94 4.20 21.70 -1.76
N PRO A 95 3.86 22.91 -1.29
CA PRO A 95 4.20 23.33 0.05
C PRO A 95 3.53 22.39 1.07
N GLN A 96 4.30 21.98 2.07
CA GLN A 96 3.78 21.19 3.18
C GLN A 96 2.70 22.00 3.91
N ARG A 97 1.54 21.37 4.16
CA ARG A 97 0.48 21.95 5.00
C ARG A 97 0.74 21.61 6.46
N SER A 98 0.35 22.47 7.38
CA SER A 98 0.34 22.14 8.81
C SER A 98 -0.81 21.17 9.14
N PHE A 99 -0.68 20.48 10.26
CA PHE A 99 -1.87 19.95 10.93
C PHE A 99 -2.56 21.13 11.62
N GLU A 100 -3.86 21.29 11.37
CA GLU A 100 -4.73 22.25 12.06
C GLU A 100 -5.01 21.75 13.49
N ASP A 101 -5.35 22.65 14.40
CA ASP A 101 -5.61 22.32 15.81
C ASP A 101 -6.93 21.57 16.00
N SER A 102 -7.85 21.66 15.02
CA SER A 102 -9.15 20.98 15.05
C SER A 102 -9.48 20.20 13.77
N ARG A 103 -10.38 19.23 13.92
CA ARG A 103 -10.94 18.47 12.79
C ARG A 103 -11.76 19.36 11.85
N ASP A 104 -12.54 20.28 12.41
CA ASP A 104 -13.46 21.13 11.64
C ASP A 104 -12.68 22.03 10.69
N GLU A 105 -11.55 22.59 11.14
CA GLU A 105 -10.61 23.34 10.30
C GLU A 105 -10.07 22.49 9.14
N LEU A 106 -9.67 21.24 9.41
CA LEU A 106 -9.17 20.32 8.38
C LEU A 106 -10.22 19.96 7.31
N THR A 107 -11.52 20.08 7.63
CA THR A 107 -12.62 19.67 6.75
C THR A 107 -13.10 20.80 5.83
N ASN A 108 -12.63 22.04 6.05
CA ASN A 108 -12.99 23.22 5.27
C ASN A 108 -12.05 23.52 4.08
N GLU A 109 -11.11 22.62 3.79
CA GLU A 109 -10.17 22.70 2.66
C GLU A 109 -10.73 22.16 1.34
#